data_AF-A0A920P1W3-F1
#
_entry.id   AF-A0A920P1W3-F1
#
_cell.length_a   1.000
_cell.length_b   1.000
_cell.length_c   1.000
_cell.angle_alpha   90.00
_cell.angle_beta   90.00
_cell.angle_gamma   90.00
#
_symmetry.space_group_name_H-M   'P 1'
#
loop_
_entity.id
_entity.type
_entity.pdbx_description
1 polymer ?
#
loop_
_entity_poly.entity_id
_entity_poly.type
_entity_poly.pdbx_seq_one_letter_code
_entity_poly.pdbx_strand_id
1 'polypeptide(L)'
;MGLVEEERYLELLDIFSESKHSEVFILIEKLANEGYDLVEFYHGLLDILRTLLRLRLAPDTEVHLPSTLRDQLLERSVRFEPEDIVRMLSVVAELEGQGSLRRSSNPRVLIEMLLLRLSYMDRTVALEELIEALGGVPPSVGGAGNPVEGGGDSGKSEQIDKEQRVMFPSRI
;
A
#
# COMPACT_ATOMS: atom_id res chain seq x y z
N MET A 1 -7.07 21.59 21.95
CA MET A 1 -6.87 20.14 21.79
C MET A 1 -5.38 19.90 21.66
N GLY A 2 -4.90 18.77 22.16
CA GLY A 2 -3.48 18.56 22.41
C GLY A 2 -2.73 18.26 21.11
N LEU A 3 -2.06 19.27 20.56
CA LEU A 3 -1.06 19.05 19.52
C LEU A 3 -0.01 18.06 20.06
N VAL A 4 0.13 16.92 19.40
CA VAL A 4 1.14 15.92 19.76
C VAL A 4 2.53 16.54 19.59
N GLU A 5 3.36 16.41 20.62
CA GLU A 5 4.74 16.89 20.65
C GLU A 5 5.53 16.30 19.48
N GLU A 6 6.35 17.14 18.83
CA GLU A 6 7.08 16.77 17.61
C GLU A 6 8.07 15.62 17.89
N GLU A 7 8.58 15.56 19.12
CA GLU A 7 9.39 14.49 19.71
C GLU A 7 8.73 13.11 19.67
N ARG A 8 7.39 13.00 19.80
CA ARG A 8 6.68 11.71 19.72
C ARG A 8 6.75 11.12 18.30
N TYR A 9 6.87 11.96 17.27
CA TYR A 9 7.08 11.48 15.91
C TYR A 9 8.55 11.13 15.64
N LEU A 10 9.51 11.81 16.27
CA LEU A 10 10.92 11.37 16.24
C LEU A 10 11.08 9.99 16.88
N GLU A 11 10.45 9.78 18.05
CA GLU A 11 10.34 8.49 18.77
C GLU A 11 9.74 7.41 17.84
N LEU A 12 8.68 7.74 17.08
CA LEU A 12 8.08 6.83 16.10
C LEU A 12 9.00 6.49 14.91
N LEU A 13 9.74 7.46 14.37
CA LEU A 13 10.70 7.21 13.29
C LEU A 13 11.88 6.33 13.75
N ASP A 14 12.28 6.44 15.02
CA ASP A 14 13.24 5.53 15.64
C ASP A 14 12.66 4.11 15.79
N ILE A 15 11.39 3.98 16.21
CA ILE A 15 10.68 2.69 16.27
C ILE A 15 10.62 1.99 14.90
N PHE A 16 10.34 2.73 13.83
CA PHE A 16 10.28 2.18 12.47
C PHE A 16 11.66 1.71 11.99
N SER A 17 12.64 2.62 11.90
CA SER A 17 13.96 2.32 11.34
C SER A 17 14.78 1.31 12.17
N GLU A 18 14.51 1.16 13.46
CA GLU A 18 15.13 0.13 14.30
C GLU A 18 14.28 -1.15 14.41
N SER A 19 13.19 -1.28 13.65
CA SER A 19 12.27 -2.44 13.66
C SER A 19 11.76 -2.82 15.06
N LYS A 20 11.55 -1.85 15.95
CA LYS A 20 11.12 -2.04 17.34
C LYS A 20 9.60 -2.24 17.43
N HIS A 21 9.04 -3.19 16.68
CA HIS A 21 7.59 -3.33 16.46
C HIS A 21 6.74 -3.37 17.75
N SER A 22 7.27 -3.89 18.86
CA SER A 22 6.59 -3.93 20.17
C SER A 22 6.39 -2.56 20.82
N GLU A 23 7.30 -1.61 20.56
CA GLU A 23 7.26 -0.25 21.14
C GLU A 23 6.09 0.58 20.59
N VAL A 24 5.50 0.18 19.45
CA VAL A 24 4.28 0.79 18.90
C VAL A 24 3.15 0.81 19.94
N PHE A 25 2.95 -0.30 20.66
CA PHE A 25 1.90 -0.38 21.69
C PHE A 25 2.20 0.53 22.88
N ILE A 26 3.47 0.64 23.27
CA ILE A 26 3.93 1.48 24.39
C ILE A 26 3.75 2.96 24.04
N LEU A 27 4.12 3.38 22.83
CA LEU A 27 3.92 4.75 22.34
C LEU A 27 2.43 5.12 22.28
N ILE A 28 1.56 4.23 21.77
CA ILE A 28 0.12 4.50 21.72
C ILE A 28 -0.52 4.50 23.11
N GLU A 29 -0.09 3.64 24.02
CA GLU A 29 -0.53 3.69 25.41
C GLU A 29 -0.12 4.99 26.10
N LYS A 30 1.13 5.42 25.93
CA LYS A 30 1.66 6.69 26.42
C LYS A 30 0.86 7.89 25.89
N LEU A 31 0.63 7.95 24.57
CA LEU A 31 -0.17 9.01 23.95
C LEU A 31 -1.61 9.06 24.48
N ALA A 32 -2.24 7.90 24.66
CA ALA A 32 -3.59 7.81 25.22
C ALA A 32 -3.66 8.23 26.70
N ASN A 33 -2.66 7.84 27.50
CA ASN A 33 -2.56 8.20 28.92
C ASN A 33 -2.22 9.69 29.13
N GLU A 34 -1.46 10.29 28.20
CA GLU A 34 -1.16 11.73 28.15
C GLU A 34 -2.34 12.56 27.60
N GLY A 35 -3.40 11.91 27.10
CA GLY A 35 -4.66 12.54 26.69
C GLY A 35 -4.67 13.10 25.27
N TYR A 36 -3.74 12.68 24.41
CA TYR A 36 -3.69 13.11 23.01
C TYR A 36 -4.83 12.52 22.17
N ASP A 37 -5.33 13.30 21.21
CA ASP A 37 -6.31 12.83 20.23
C ASP A 37 -5.60 12.02 19.14
N LEU A 38 -5.95 10.73 19.01
CA LEU A 38 -5.36 9.83 18.03
C LEU A 38 -5.69 10.19 16.56
N VAL A 39 -6.72 11.00 16.34
CA VAL A 39 -7.03 11.57 15.01
C VAL A 39 -6.11 12.76 14.73
N GLU A 40 -5.83 13.63 15.70
CA GLU A 40 -4.83 14.70 15.55
C GLU A 40 -3.42 14.09 15.35
N PHE A 41 -3.08 13.03 16.08
CA PHE A 41 -1.86 12.23 15.88
C PHE A 41 -1.74 11.67 14.45
N TYR A 42 -2.81 11.08 13.91
CA TYR A 42 -2.83 10.55 12.55
C TYR A 42 -2.51 11.65 11.50
N HIS A 43 -3.08 12.85 11.65
CA HIS A 43 -2.81 13.96 10.73
C HIS A 43 -1.37 14.46 10.85
N GLY A 44 -0.84 14.56 12.07
CA GLY A 44 0.57 14.92 12.28
C GLY A 44 1.55 13.87 11.75
N LEU A 45 1.21 12.58 11.80
CA LEU A 45 2.00 11.51 11.18
C LEU A 45 2.15 11.71 9.67
N LEU A 46 1.05 12.04 8.99
CA LEU A 46 1.06 12.33 7.55
C LEU A 46 1.96 13.53 7.22
N ASP A 47 1.90 14.59 8.03
CA ASP A 47 2.74 15.78 7.86
C ASP A 47 4.23 15.53 8.14
N ILE A 48 4.55 14.71 9.15
CA ILE A 48 5.94 14.32 9.44
C ILE A 48 6.51 13.44 8.33
N LEU A 49 5.79 12.42 7.86
CA LEU A 49 6.26 11.58 6.75
C LEU A 49 6.45 12.41 5.46
N ARG A 50 5.55 13.36 5.18
CA ARG A 50 5.66 14.29 4.06
C ARG A 50 6.89 15.19 4.20
N THR A 51 7.19 15.65 5.41
CA THR A 51 8.38 16.48 5.68
C THR A 51 9.66 15.67 5.61
N LEU A 52 9.66 14.43 6.10
CA LEU A 52 10.76 13.48 6.01
C LEU A 52 11.13 13.21 4.55
N LEU A 53 10.14 12.93 3.69
CA LEU A 53 10.36 12.75 2.24
C LEU A 53 10.97 14.00 1.59
N ARG A 54 10.47 15.19 1.93
CA ARG A 54 11.02 16.45 1.40
C ARG A 54 12.48 16.65 1.78
N LEU A 55 12.85 16.40 3.04
CA LEU A 55 14.23 16.49 3.51
C LEU A 55 15.12 15.40 2.89
N ARG A 56 14.60 14.18 2.72
CA ARG A 56 15.32 13.05 2.10
C ARG A 56 15.62 13.25 0.61
N LEU A 57 14.73 13.92 -0.12
CA LEU A 57 14.88 14.25 -1.54
C LEU A 57 15.68 15.54 -1.77
N ALA A 58 15.55 16.53 -0.88
CA ALA A 58 16.21 17.83 -0.98
C ALA A 58 16.68 18.29 0.42
N PRO A 59 17.88 17.88 0.86
CA PRO A 59 18.42 18.19 2.19
C PRO A 59 18.47 19.69 2.54
N ASP A 60 18.63 20.54 1.54
CA ASP A 60 18.67 22.01 1.67
C ASP A 60 17.28 22.67 1.57
N THR A 61 16.18 21.91 1.42
CA THR A 61 14.85 22.50 1.31
C THR A 61 14.46 23.25 2.58
N GLU A 62 13.80 24.38 2.40
CA GLU A 62 13.21 25.14 3.50
C GLU A 62 11.94 24.44 4.00
N VAL A 63 11.88 24.20 5.31
CA VAL A 63 10.72 23.62 6.01
C VAL A 63 10.32 24.56 7.13
N HIS A 64 9.02 24.72 7.39
CA HIS A 64 8.52 25.61 8.43
C HIS A 64 8.53 24.93 9.80
N LEU A 65 9.72 24.55 10.25
CA LEU A 65 9.98 23.89 11.54
C LEU A 65 11.11 24.62 12.29
N PRO A 66 11.20 24.48 13.62
CA PRO A 66 12.39 24.87 14.38
C PRO A 66 13.65 24.19 13.82
N SER A 67 14.78 24.90 13.79
CA SER A 67 16.04 24.36 13.23
C SER A 67 16.47 23.07 13.92
N THR A 68 16.35 23.01 15.25
CA THR A 68 16.65 21.82 16.05
C THR A 68 15.84 20.60 15.64
N LEU A 69 14.56 20.77 15.28
CA LEU A 69 13.71 19.66 14.82
C LEU A 69 14.00 19.31 13.36
N ARG A 70 14.17 20.32 12.50
CA ARG A 70 14.56 20.12 11.10
C ARG A 70 15.80 19.24 11.00
N ASP A 71 16.81 19.52 11.80
CA ASP A 71 18.08 18.80 11.77
C ASP A 71 17.93 17.37 12.31
N GLN A 72 17.13 17.16 13.36
CA GLN A 72 16.78 15.82 13.88
C GLN A 72 15.94 14.98 12.91
N LEU A 73 15.06 15.61 12.11
CA LEU A 73 14.33 14.94 11.03
C LEU A 73 15.25 14.61 9.85
N LEU A 74 16.14 15.53 9.47
CA LEU A 74 17.11 15.32 8.40
C LEU A 74 18.07 14.17 8.74
N GLU A 75 18.59 14.12 9.97
CA GLU A 75 19.40 13.01 10.50
C GLU A 75 18.66 11.67 10.37
N ARG A 76 17.38 11.61 10.75
CA ARG A 76 16.58 10.38 10.68
C ARG A 76 16.19 9.99 9.26
N SER A 77 16.05 10.97 8.37
CA SER A 77 15.59 10.77 6.99
C SER A 77 16.50 9.84 6.20
N VAL A 78 17.82 9.86 6.46
CA VAL A 78 18.80 9.04 5.73
C VAL A 78 18.70 7.54 6.04
N ARG A 79 17.91 7.15 7.06
CA ARG A 79 17.65 5.74 7.42
C ARG A 79 16.51 5.12 6.60
N PHE A 80 15.86 5.89 5.73
CA PHE A 80 14.75 5.45 4.88
C PHE A 80 15.08 5.80 3.42
N GLU A 81 14.74 4.92 2.48
CA GLU A 81 14.78 5.29 1.07
C GLU A 81 13.53 6.12 0.69
N PRO A 82 13.63 7.05 -0.28
CA PRO A 82 12.50 7.87 -0.70
C PRO A 82 11.26 7.06 -1.06
N GLU A 83 11.46 5.93 -1.73
CA GLU A 83 10.45 4.95 -2.14
C GLU A 83 9.70 4.37 -0.93
N ASP A 84 10.40 4.09 0.17
CA ASP A 84 9.79 3.61 1.41
C ASP A 84 8.87 4.65 2.01
N ILE A 85 9.34 5.90 2.12
CA ILE A 85 8.53 6.99 2.67
C ILE A 85 7.29 7.24 1.78
N VAL A 86 7.40 7.12 0.45
CA VAL A 86 6.26 7.20 -0.47
C VAL A 86 5.26 6.06 -0.26
N ARG A 87 5.72 4.82 -0.05
CA ARG A 87 4.84 3.68 0.28
C ARG A 87 4.19 3.87 1.66
N MET A 88 4.92 4.38 2.66
CA MET A 88 4.40 4.68 4.00
C MET A 88 3.29 5.73 3.94
N LEU A 89 3.52 6.83 3.21
CA LEU A 89 2.51 7.87 2.94
C LEU A 89 1.25 7.30 2.29
N SER A 90 1.40 6.37 1.34
CA SER A 90 0.29 5.69 0.66
C SER A 90 -0.55 4.86 1.65
N VAL A 91 0.11 4.08 2.51
CA VAL A 91 -0.53 3.26 3.55
C VAL A 91 -1.26 4.11 4.60
N VAL A 92 -0.72 5.28 4.96
CA VAL A 92 -1.39 6.24 5.85
C VAL A 92 -2.65 6.80 5.17
N ALA A 93 -2.53 7.31 3.94
CA ALA A 93 -3.63 7.91 3.19
C ALA A 93 -4.81 6.95 2.92
N GLU A 94 -4.55 5.65 2.77
CA GLU A 94 -5.60 4.62 2.64
C GLU A 94 -6.60 4.63 3.82
N LEU A 95 -6.13 4.86 5.05
CA LEU A 95 -6.98 4.83 6.25
C LEU A 95 -7.94 6.02 6.30
N GLU A 96 -7.50 7.18 5.83
CA GLU A 96 -8.28 8.41 5.73
C GLU A 96 -9.25 8.40 4.55
N GLY A 97 -8.85 7.88 3.39
CA GLY A 97 -9.73 7.76 2.23
C GLY A 97 -10.98 6.91 2.50
N GLN A 98 -10.86 5.92 3.39
CA GLN A 98 -11.99 5.13 3.88
C GLN A 98 -12.85 5.89 4.92
N GLY A 99 -12.30 6.94 5.55
CA GLY A 99 -12.89 7.65 6.68
C GLY A 99 -13.05 6.79 7.94
N SER A 100 -12.31 5.68 8.03
CA SER A 100 -12.46 4.65 9.05
C SER A 100 -12.11 5.18 10.44
N LEU A 101 -11.06 6.00 10.57
CA LEU A 101 -10.55 6.43 11.87
C LEU A 101 -11.58 7.26 12.68
N ARG A 102 -12.15 8.33 12.10
CA ARG A 102 -13.13 9.20 12.79
C ARG A 102 -14.48 8.52 13.08
N ARG A 103 -14.81 7.43 12.39
CA ARG A 103 -16.09 6.71 12.53
C ARG A 103 -15.96 5.38 13.28
N SER A 104 -14.74 4.97 13.63
CA SER A 104 -14.48 3.74 14.36
C SER A 104 -14.93 3.85 15.81
N SER A 105 -15.53 2.78 16.34
CA SER A 105 -15.75 2.60 17.77
C SER A 105 -14.45 2.31 18.55
N ASN A 106 -13.36 1.99 17.84
CA ASN A 106 -12.04 1.75 18.40
C ASN A 106 -10.95 2.37 17.49
N PRO A 107 -10.72 3.69 17.54
CA PRO A 107 -9.68 4.34 16.75
C PRO A 107 -8.27 3.91 17.16
N ARG A 108 -8.07 3.54 18.44
CA ARG A 108 -6.79 3.06 18.98
C ARG A 108 -6.26 1.85 18.23
N VAL A 109 -7.08 0.81 18.09
CA VAL A 109 -6.68 -0.42 17.36
C VAL A 109 -6.38 -0.15 15.88
N LEU A 110 -7.09 0.80 15.23
CA LEU A 110 -6.78 1.18 13.85
C LEU A 110 -5.41 1.85 13.72
N ILE A 111 -5.03 2.71 14.67
CA ILE A 111 -3.70 3.33 14.70
C ILE A 111 -2.63 2.30 15.04
N GLU A 112 -2.84 1.43 16.03
CA GLU A 112 -1.90 0.35 16.36
C GLU A 112 -1.64 -0.55 15.13
N MET A 113 -2.70 -0.96 14.41
CA MET A 113 -2.55 -1.73 13.16
C MET A 113 -1.85 -0.97 12.04
N LEU A 114 -2.12 0.33 11.88
CA LEU A 114 -1.45 1.20 10.91
C LEU A 114 0.05 1.28 11.21
N LEU A 115 0.42 1.66 12.43
CA LEU A 115 1.82 1.82 12.84
C LEU A 115 2.59 0.50 12.79
N LEU A 116 1.97 -0.62 13.17
CA LEU A 116 2.56 -1.94 12.98
C LEU A 116 2.83 -2.20 11.50
N ARG A 117 1.82 -2.03 10.62
CA ARG A 117 1.99 -2.22 9.17
C ARG A 117 3.17 -1.40 8.64
N LEU A 118 3.27 -0.12 8.99
CA LEU A 118 4.41 0.73 8.63
C LEU A 118 5.74 0.17 9.15
N SER A 119 5.81 -0.25 10.42
CA SER A 119 7.04 -0.79 11.02
C SER A 119 7.53 -2.10 10.39
N TYR A 120 6.67 -2.87 9.71
CA TYR A 120 7.07 -4.12 9.03
C TYR A 120 7.49 -3.91 7.56
N MET A 121 7.37 -2.70 7.00
CA MET A 121 7.55 -2.46 5.56
C MET A 121 8.99 -2.59 5.02
N ASP A 122 10.01 -2.50 5.87
CA ASP A 122 11.42 -2.68 5.47
C ASP A 122 11.72 -4.15 5.13
N ARG A 123 11.10 -5.08 5.89
CA ARG A 123 11.07 -6.51 5.52
C ARG A 123 10.25 -6.79 4.27
N THR A 124 9.47 -5.80 3.82
CA THR A 124 8.83 -5.74 2.51
C THR A 124 9.88 -5.94 1.41
N VAL A 125 10.60 -4.83 1.18
CA VAL A 125 11.59 -4.61 0.12
C VAL A 125 12.77 -5.57 0.19
N ALA A 126 13.31 -5.80 1.39
CA ALA A 126 14.43 -6.72 1.55
C ALA A 126 14.10 -8.17 1.10
N LEU A 127 12.81 -8.55 1.06
CA LEU A 127 12.36 -9.81 0.48
C LEU A 127 12.18 -9.71 -1.04
N GLU A 128 11.64 -8.61 -1.56
CA GLU A 128 11.58 -8.36 -3.01
C GLU A 128 12.98 -8.37 -3.64
N GLU A 129 13.92 -7.60 -3.10
CA GLU A 129 15.32 -7.55 -3.56
C GLU A 129 16.01 -8.92 -3.49
N LEU A 130 15.74 -9.69 -2.43
CA LEU A 130 16.24 -11.06 -2.30
C LEU A 130 15.64 -11.99 -3.37
N ILE A 131 14.35 -11.85 -3.69
CA ILE A 131 13.69 -12.63 -4.75
C ILE A 131 14.27 -12.27 -6.11
N GLU A 132 14.49 -10.98 -6.40
CA GLU A 132 15.15 -10.54 -7.65
C GLU A 132 16.60 -11.02 -7.73
N ALA A 133 17.39 -10.90 -6.66
CA ALA A 133 18.77 -11.37 -6.59
C ALA A 133 18.90 -12.90 -6.74
N LEU A 134 17.87 -13.66 -6.34
CA LEU A 134 17.78 -15.11 -6.55
C LEU A 134 17.26 -15.49 -7.96
N GLY A 135 17.06 -14.52 -8.86
CA GLY A 135 16.62 -14.76 -10.23
C GLY A 135 15.11 -14.98 -10.37
N GLY A 136 14.31 -14.39 -9.47
CA GLY A 136 12.87 -14.55 -9.39
C GLY A 136 12.14 -14.10 -10.65
N VAL A 137 11.81 -15.06 -11.52
CA VAL A 137 10.67 -14.91 -12.44
C VAL A 137 9.42 -14.83 -11.55
N PRO A 138 8.62 -13.74 -11.59
CA PRO A 138 7.39 -13.68 -10.82
C PRO A 138 6.49 -14.85 -11.23
N PRO A 139 5.77 -15.50 -10.29
CA PRO A 139 4.90 -16.60 -10.63
C PRO A 139 3.88 -16.10 -11.66
N SER A 140 4.00 -16.59 -12.89
CA SER A 140 3.00 -16.38 -13.92
C SER A 140 1.67 -16.82 -13.32
N VAL A 141 0.73 -15.87 -13.19
CA VAL A 141 -0.65 -16.18 -12.81
C VAL A 141 -1.28 -16.89 -14.00
N GLY A 142 -0.97 -18.18 -14.10
CA GLY A 142 -1.42 -19.08 -15.13
C GLY A 142 -2.93 -19.24 -15.01
N GLY A 143 -3.66 -18.43 -15.78
CA GLY A 143 -5.09 -18.61 -15.98
C GLY A 143 -5.34 -19.96 -16.64
N ALA A 144 -5.68 -20.95 -15.82
CA ALA A 144 -6.00 -22.30 -16.26
C ALA A 144 -7.33 -22.31 -17.04
N GLY A 145 -7.25 -22.07 -18.36
CA GLY A 145 -8.27 -22.42 -19.33
C GLY A 145 -7.93 -23.77 -19.96
N ASN A 146 -8.68 -24.81 -19.62
CA ASN A 146 -8.41 -26.18 -20.08
C ASN A 146 -8.40 -26.31 -21.62
N PRO A 147 -7.58 -27.23 -22.18
CA PRO A 147 -7.80 -27.70 -23.53
C PRO A 147 -9.05 -28.59 -23.57
N VAL A 148 -9.96 -28.33 -24.51
CA VAL A 148 -11.05 -29.26 -24.85
C VAL A 148 -10.64 -30.00 -26.11
N GLU A 149 -10.05 -31.17 -25.93
CA GLU A 149 -9.81 -32.13 -27.00
C GLU A 149 -10.91 -33.21 -26.94
N GLY A 150 -11.71 -33.31 -28.01
CA GLY A 150 -12.82 -34.24 -28.11
C GLY A 150 -13.14 -34.49 -29.58
N GLY A 151 -12.63 -35.60 -30.13
CA GLY A 151 -12.71 -35.91 -31.55
C GLY A 151 -13.71 -37.03 -31.91
N GLY A 152 -14.09 -37.06 -33.19
CA GLY A 152 -14.88 -38.12 -33.83
C GLY A 152 -16.39 -37.82 -33.96
N ASP A 153 -17.08 -38.16 -35.05
CA ASP A 153 -16.62 -38.76 -36.33
C ASP A 153 -17.67 -38.59 -37.45
N SER A 154 -17.20 -38.57 -38.71
CA SER A 154 -17.85 -38.93 -39.99
C SER A 154 -19.27 -38.47 -40.39
N GLY A 155 -19.36 -37.86 -41.59
CA GLY A 155 -20.65 -37.49 -42.23
C GLY A 155 -20.57 -36.97 -43.68
N LYS A 156 -19.95 -37.74 -44.59
CA LYS A 156 -20.04 -37.74 -46.09
C LYS A 156 -20.74 -36.56 -46.85
N SER A 157 -20.02 -36.02 -47.85
CA SER A 157 -20.41 -35.69 -49.26
C SER A 157 -21.85 -35.18 -49.55
N GLU A 158 -22.06 -34.14 -50.37
CA GLU A 158 -21.93 -34.24 -51.84
C GLU A 158 -21.84 -32.88 -52.56
N GLN A 159 -21.46 -33.01 -53.84
CA GLN A 159 -21.12 -32.03 -54.86
C GLN A 159 -22.28 -31.14 -55.33
N ILE A 160 -21.88 -29.96 -55.81
CA ILE A 160 -22.61 -29.13 -56.77
C ILE A 160 -22.59 -29.74 -58.19
N ASP A 161 -23.75 -29.97 -58.81
CA ASP A 161 -24.11 -29.28 -60.06
C ASP A 161 -25.63 -29.30 -60.33
N LYS A 162 -26.06 -28.53 -61.35
CA LYS A 162 -27.45 -28.23 -61.72
C LYS A 162 -28.30 -29.48 -62.01
N GLU A 163 -29.61 -29.36 -61.75
CA GLU A 163 -30.53 -29.20 -62.87
C GLU A 163 -31.83 -28.47 -62.50
N GLN A 164 -32.54 -28.01 -63.54
CA GLN A 164 -33.73 -27.18 -63.46
C GLN A 164 -34.96 -28.01 -63.03
N ARG A 165 -36.01 -27.32 -62.54
CA ARG A 165 -37.31 -27.14 -63.26
C ARG A 165 -38.54 -27.20 -62.34
N VAL A 166 -39.15 -26.03 -62.14
CA VAL A 166 -40.60 -25.75 -62.25
C VAL A 166 -41.57 -26.75 -61.55
N MET A 167 -42.36 -26.30 -60.57
CA MET A 167 -43.76 -25.84 -60.79
C MET A 167 -44.53 -25.45 -59.49
N PHE A 168 -44.91 -24.16 -59.41
CA PHE A 168 -46.26 -23.65 -59.02
C PHE A 168 -46.74 -23.65 -57.53
N PRO A 169 -47.79 -22.84 -57.20
CA PRO A 169 -47.80 -22.06 -55.95
C PRO A 169 -49.14 -22.13 -55.16
N SER A 170 -49.48 -21.05 -54.42
CA SER A 170 -50.72 -20.83 -53.66
C SER A 170 -50.88 -21.73 -52.43
N ARG A 171 -51.70 -21.44 -51.41
CA ARG A 171 -52.62 -20.32 -51.12
C ARG A 171 -52.52 -20.00 -49.61
N ILE A 172 -53.02 -18.87 -49.09
CA ILE A 172 -53.83 -17.86 -49.76
C ILE A 172 -52.99 -16.91 -50.62
#